data_AF-A0A8B6GRA2-F1
#
_entry.id   AF-A0A8B6GRA2-F1
#
_cell.length_a   1.000
_cell.length_b   1.000
_cell.length_c   1.000
_cell.angle_alpha   90.00
_cell.angle_beta   90.00
_cell.angle_gamma   90.00
#
_symmetry.space_group_name_H-M   'P 1'
#
loop_
_entity.id
_entity.type
_entity.pdbx_description
1 polymer ?
#
loop_
_entity_poly.entity_id
_entity_poly.type
_entity_poly.pdbx_seq_one_letter_code
_entity_poly.pdbx_strand_id
1 'polypeptide(L)'
;QISQILQTWKINNSYFVETRAAKHVLESVMNNSFVTVTASFGAGKTATLQYVALQMRDVGYDVLPITNPNDLVKYYNTNKQTLFVIDDVCGTYSINQFHLNNWGLVMERIKVLIQNKHTKIIVACRLQVYMDEKFQSLSIFKTCVCNLQGKQLCLSQTEKLSIANLYLKTEATEIMQYCDLYDCFPLICKLSNDNPKRDIIDFFKNPFSIYEYEIDKLYKRRNNGKYCVLALCVMFNNSLKEQWLTDEIDKQIRKIIKNTCEACNINRGTSRLFLLDELKTLEHTFIKKKQGVYTTIHNKIFDLLSFYFGKNMIECLIRNGDSELIMQRCLLERKDDMDSFITIVPPKYHRMYMQRLIDDWSKGILHCVFNNINMKIPEFRQRFLRYLNTLDISAQKQLALTRDVNNKDTVLLQCCQYDDTLLIQWCINHGIDVNQCNYKGMSPLYISAQEGLTKVVMLLLDNTADINKCTDDGASPLFVACQKNHKEIVKLLLDKKAVIHNGMDDAISPLLIAKKMNHTVIVRMLEENGASE
;
A
#
# COMPACT_ATOMS: atom_id res chain seq x y z
N GLN A 1 -22.37 -11.78 -1.88
CA GLN A 1 -21.33 -10.88 -1.33
C GLN A 1 -21.56 -9.42 -1.71
N ILE A 2 -21.64 -9.03 -3.00
CA ILE A 2 -21.86 -7.63 -3.41
C ILE A 2 -23.13 -7.02 -2.78
N SER A 3 -24.24 -7.76 -2.75
CA SER A 3 -25.49 -7.29 -2.12
C SER A 3 -25.33 -6.92 -0.63
N GLN A 4 -24.55 -7.69 0.14
CA GLN A 4 -24.26 -7.40 1.55
C GLN A 4 -23.38 -6.16 1.72
N ILE A 5 -22.41 -5.95 0.81
CA ILE A 5 -21.57 -4.73 0.80
C ILE A 5 -22.45 -3.50 0.56
N LEU A 6 -23.33 -3.55 -0.44
CA LEU A 6 -24.23 -2.44 -0.76
C LEU A 6 -25.25 -2.16 0.36
N GLN A 7 -25.73 -3.18 1.07
CA GLN A 7 -26.54 -2.99 2.28
C GLN A 7 -25.76 -2.27 3.38
N THR A 8 -24.49 -2.64 3.59
CA THR A 8 -23.61 -1.96 4.56
C THR A 8 -23.40 -0.50 4.17
N TRP A 9 -23.23 -0.20 2.87
CA TRP A 9 -23.11 1.18 2.38
C TRP A 9 -24.38 1.99 2.62
N LYS A 10 -25.57 1.41 2.40
CA LYS A 10 -26.84 2.08 2.71
C LYS A 10 -26.96 2.46 4.19
N ILE A 11 -26.55 1.56 5.10
CA ILE A 11 -26.54 1.82 6.54
C ILE A 11 -25.53 2.93 6.87
N ASN A 12 -24.31 2.88 6.32
CA ASN A 12 -23.32 3.94 6.55
C ASN A 12 -23.79 5.31 6.01
N ASN A 13 -24.53 5.30 4.90
CA ASN A 13 -25.01 6.52 4.24
C ASN A 13 -26.13 7.22 5.03
N SER A 14 -26.80 6.55 5.98
CA SER A 14 -27.76 7.23 6.86
C SER A 14 -27.10 8.25 7.79
N TYR A 15 -25.78 8.14 7.98
CA TYR A 15 -24.97 9.08 8.75
C TYR A 15 -24.06 9.94 7.85
N PHE A 16 -24.40 10.05 6.56
CA PHE A 16 -23.67 10.87 5.61
C PHE A 16 -24.36 12.22 5.43
N VAL A 17 -23.61 13.31 5.60
CA VAL A 17 -24.07 14.64 5.22
C VAL A 17 -23.67 14.88 3.78
N GLU A 18 -24.66 15.23 2.95
CA GLU A 18 -24.39 15.58 1.55
C GLU A 18 -23.61 16.91 1.49
N THR A 19 -22.36 16.83 1.05
CA THR A 19 -21.47 18.00 0.92
C THR A 19 -21.38 18.45 -0.54
N ARG A 20 -20.97 19.71 -0.74
CA ARG A 20 -20.58 20.28 -2.03
C ARG A 20 -19.50 19.43 -2.71
N ALA A 21 -18.55 18.90 -1.95
CA ALA A 21 -17.54 18.01 -2.47
C ALA A 21 -18.16 16.71 -3.02
N ALA A 22 -19.12 16.12 -2.31
CA ALA A 22 -19.81 14.91 -2.75
C ALA A 22 -20.66 15.16 -4.01
N LYS A 23 -21.36 16.30 -4.09
CA LYS A 23 -22.09 16.73 -5.29
C LYS A 23 -21.16 16.90 -6.48
N HIS A 24 -20.04 17.59 -6.30
CA HIS A 24 -19.05 17.79 -7.36
C HIS A 24 -18.45 16.45 -7.85
N VAL A 25 -18.18 15.50 -6.95
CA VAL A 25 -17.70 14.16 -7.34
C VAL A 25 -18.77 13.41 -8.13
N LEU A 26 -20.04 13.49 -7.71
CA LEU A 26 -21.15 12.88 -8.44
C LEU A 26 -21.27 13.46 -9.87
N GLU A 27 -21.23 14.78 -10.01
CA GLU A 27 -21.23 15.47 -11.30
C GLU A 27 -20.03 15.05 -12.16
N SER A 28 -18.85 14.96 -11.54
CA SER A 28 -17.63 14.51 -12.22
C SER A 28 -17.77 13.08 -12.73
N VAL A 29 -18.36 12.17 -11.95
CA VAL A 29 -18.62 10.78 -12.37
C VAL A 29 -19.68 10.73 -13.47
N MET A 30 -20.72 11.56 -13.43
CA MET A 30 -21.70 11.62 -14.50
C MET A 30 -21.07 12.05 -15.83
N ASN A 31 -20.17 13.02 -15.79
CA ASN A 31 -19.57 13.62 -16.99
C ASN A 31 -18.32 12.90 -17.52
N ASN A 32 -17.64 12.10 -16.69
CA ASN A 32 -16.38 11.44 -17.04
C ASN A 32 -16.46 9.92 -16.89
N SER A 33 -15.69 9.18 -17.68
CA SER A 33 -15.60 7.71 -17.58
C SER A 33 -14.65 7.25 -16.47
N PHE A 34 -13.72 8.10 -16.03
CA PHE A 34 -12.74 7.79 -14.99
C PHE A 34 -12.53 9.00 -14.07
N VAL A 35 -12.75 8.81 -12.77
CA VAL A 35 -12.62 9.87 -11.74
C VAL A 35 -11.75 9.39 -10.59
N THR A 36 -10.74 10.19 -10.26
CA THR A 36 -9.84 9.97 -9.12
C THR A 36 -10.24 10.91 -7.97
N VAL A 37 -10.66 10.36 -6.85
CA VAL A 37 -10.94 11.10 -5.62
C VAL A 37 -9.72 11.04 -4.71
N THR A 38 -9.11 12.20 -4.42
CA THR A 38 -7.90 12.29 -3.61
C THR A 38 -8.16 13.06 -2.32
N ALA A 39 -7.56 12.61 -1.22
CA ALA A 39 -7.56 13.29 0.07
C ALA A 39 -6.61 12.59 1.04
N SER A 40 -6.24 13.27 2.11
CA SER A 40 -5.63 12.67 3.30
C SER A 40 -6.62 11.77 4.04
N PHE A 41 -6.09 11.09 5.04
CA PHE A 41 -6.83 10.11 5.81
C PHE A 41 -7.94 10.75 6.66
N GLY A 42 -9.11 10.10 6.75
CA GLY A 42 -10.23 10.59 7.55
C GLY A 42 -10.99 11.79 6.97
N ALA A 43 -10.60 12.28 5.79
CA ALA A 43 -11.27 13.39 5.09
C ALA A 43 -12.59 13.00 4.37
N GLY A 44 -13.08 11.76 4.55
CA GLY A 44 -14.38 11.32 4.02
C GLY A 44 -14.38 10.63 2.65
N LYS A 45 -13.22 10.33 2.03
CA LYS A 45 -13.13 9.66 0.71
C LYS A 45 -14.06 8.47 0.54
N THR A 46 -13.93 7.46 1.40
CA THR A 46 -14.74 6.24 1.35
C THR A 46 -16.23 6.54 1.48
N ALA A 47 -16.61 7.48 2.34
CA ALA A 47 -18.00 7.89 2.51
C ALA A 47 -18.53 8.58 1.25
N THR A 48 -17.74 9.47 0.64
CA THR A 48 -18.08 10.12 -0.64
C THR A 48 -18.22 9.10 -1.78
N LEU A 49 -17.33 8.11 -1.88
CA LEU A 49 -17.44 7.04 -2.87
C LEU A 49 -18.72 6.21 -2.68
N GLN A 50 -19.03 5.84 -1.44
CA GLN A 50 -20.25 5.10 -1.11
C GLN A 50 -21.51 5.90 -1.47
N TYR A 51 -21.53 7.20 -1.14
CA TYR A 51 -22.61 8.11 -1.51
C TYR A 51 -22.82 8.16 -3.03
N VAL A 52 -21.76 8.47 -3.78
CA VAL A 52 -21.80 8.57 -5.25
C VAL A 52 -22.24 7.24 -5.87
N ALA A 53 -21.74 6.12 -5.36
CA ALA A 53 -22.12 4.80 -5.84
C ALA A 53 -23.61 4.51 -5.63
N LEU A 54 -24.16 4.87 -4.46
CA LEU A 54 -25.60 4.71 -4.20
C LEU A 54 -26.44 5.60 -5.12
N GLN A 55 -26.04 6.87 -5.33
CA GLN A 55 -26.73 7.77 -6.25
C GLN A 55 -26.71 7.25 -7.71
N MET A 56 -25.57 6.75 -8.17
CA MET A 56 -25.44 6.17 -9.51
C MET A 56 -26.31 4.92 -9.68
N ARG A 57 -26.49 4.14 -8.61
CA ARG A 57 -27.41 2.99 -8.60
C ARG A 57 -28.87 3.42 -8.79
N ASP A 58 -29.26 4.51 -8.15
CA ASP A 58 -30.63 5.05 -8.28
C ASP A 58 -30.90 5.56 -9.70
N VAL A 59 -29.86 5.96 -10.42
CA VAL A 59 -29.92 6.36 -11.85
C VAL A 59 -29.77 5.15 -12.80
N GLY A 60 -29.66 3.92 -12.28
CA GLY A 60 -29.72 2.68 -13.07
C GLY A 60 -28.38 2.02 -13.38
N TYR A 61 -27.27 2.43 -12.75
CA TYR A 61 -25.98 1.75 -12.89
C TYR A 61 -25.88 0.50 -12.01
N ASP A 62 -25.33 -0.58 -12.56
CA ASP A 62 -24.86 -1.73 -11.80
C ASP A 62 -23.56 -1.33 -11.07
N VAL A 63 -23.62 -1.26 -9.74
CA VAL A 63 -22.49 -0.86 -8.90
C VAL A 63 -21.67 -2.06 -8.46
N LEU A 64 -20.39 -2.08 -8.84
CA LEU A 64 -19.45 -3.15 -8.55
C LEU A 64 -18.28 -2.65 -7.70
N PRO A 65 -18.29 -2.88 -6.39
CA PRO A 65 -17.11 -2.68 -5.56
C PRO A 65 -16.06 -3.74 -5.86
N ILE A 66 -14.86 -3.32 -6.25
CA ILE A 66 -13.73 -4.21 -6.52
C ILE A 66 -12.48 -3.71 -5.80
N THR A 67 -11.58 -4.64 -5.46
CA THR A 67 -10.30 -4.32 -4.81
C THR A 67 -9.11 -4.50 -5.75
N ASN A 68 -9.20 -5.41 -6.72
CA ASN A 68 -8.15 -5.67 -7.69
C ASN A 68 -8.55 -5.09 -9.05
N PRO A 69 -7.72 -4.25 -9.71
CA PRO A 69 -8.02 -3.75 -11.05
C PRO A 69 -8.21 -4.85 -12.10
N ASN A 70 -7.60 -6.04 -11.91
CA ASN A 70 -7.82 -7.18 -12.81
C ASN A 70 -9.29 -7.64 -12.86
N ASP A 71 -10.05 -7.42 -11.78
CA ASP A 71 -11.47 -7.80 -11.72
C ASP A 71 -12.34 -6.95 -12.64
N LEU A 72 -11.87 -5.78 -13.08
CA LEU A 72 -12.54 -4.95 -14.09
C LEU A 72 -12.84 -5.76 -15.34
N VAL A 73 -11.86 -6.54 -15.81
CA VAL A 73 -11.98 -7.33 -17.04
C VAL A 73 -12.96 -8.49 -16.86
N LYS A 74 -13.03 -9.06 -15.65
CA LYS A 74 -13.90 -10.21 -15.35
C LYS A 74 -15.38 -9.84 -15.35
N TYR A 75 -15.71 -8.66 -14.86
CA TYR A 75 -17.10 -8.22 -14.69
C TYR A 75 -17.56 -7.18 -15.72
N TYR A 76 -16.68 -6.82 -16.65
CA TYR A 76 -17.03 -5.90 -17.73
C TYR A 76 -18.16 -6.47 -18.60
N ASN A 77 -19.15 -5.64 -18.89
CA ASN A 77 -20.25 -5.97 -19.78
C ASN A 77 -20.58 -4.76 -20.66
N THR A 78 -20.50 -4.95 -21.98
CA THR A 78 -20.74 -3.88 -22.97
C THR A 78 -22.18 -3.38 -22.97
N ASN A 79 -23.14 -4.21 -22.54
CA ASN A 79 -24.56 -3.98 -22.70
C ASN A 79 -25.23 -3.39 -21.45
N LYS A 80 -24.45 -3.15 -20.38
CA LYS A 80 -24.97 -2.67 -19.10
C LYS A 80 -24.20 -1.46 -18.61
N GLN A 81 -24.95 -0.47 -18.11
CA GLN A 81 -24.36 0.65 -17.40
C GLN A 81 -23.74 0.17 -16.09
N THR A 82 -22.42 0.26 -15.97
CA THR A 82 -21.66 -0.32 -14.86
C THR A 82 -20.77 0.74 -14.24
N LEU A 83 -20.83 0.86 -12.91
CA LEU A 83 -19.92 1.69 -12.11
C LEU A 83 -19.00 0.79 -11.29
N PHE A 84 -17.71 0.84 -11.58
CA PHE A 84 -16.68 0.20 -10.76
C PHE A 84 -16.19 1.16 -9.68
N VAL A 85 -16.22 0.69 -8.43
CA VAL A 85 -15.83 1.47 -7.26
C VAL A 85 -14.61 0.82 -6.61
N ILE A 86 -13.49 1.55 -6.54
CA ILE A 86 -12.23 1.07 -5.96
C ILE A 86 -11.84 1.98 -4.81
N ASP A 87 -11.96 1.46 -3.59
CA ASP A 87 -11.59 2.17 -2.37
C ASP A 87 -10.12 1.83 -2.03
N ASP A 88 -9.22 2.82 -2.14
CA ASP A 88 -7.75 2.72 -2.02
C ASP A 88 -7.01 1.95 -3.15
N VAL A 89 -6.48 2.69 -4.13
CA VAL A 89 -5.80 2.15 -5.35
C VAL A 89 -4.47 1.43 -5.08
N CYS A 90 -3.58 2.01 -4.25
CA CYS A 90 -2.21 1.52 -4.04
C CYS A 90 -1.81 1.36 -2.56
N GLY A 91 -2.79 1.35 -1.65
CA GLY A 91 -2.60 0.99 -0.24
C GLY A 91 -2.21 2.11 0.74
N THR A 92 -1.82 1.64 1.91
CA THR A 92 -1.51 2.25 3.22
C THR A 92 -0.90 3.65 3.31
N TYR A 93 0.41 3.70 3.01
CA TYR A 93 1.35 4.74 3.42
C TYR A 93 2.49 4.96 2.40
N SER A 94 2.80 3.93 1.60
CA SER A 94 3.74 4.00 0.47
C SER A 94 3.12 3.32 -0.74
N ILE A 95 3.56 3.68 -1.95
CA ILE A 95 3.19 2.94 -3.16
C ILE A 95 3.60 1.49 -2.97
N ASN A 96 2.62 0.59 -2.92
CA ASN A 96 2.88 -0.82 -3.12
C ASN A 96 3.21 -1.03 -4.61
N GLN A 97 4.49 -1.29 -4.90
CA GLN A 97 4.98 -1.45 -6.28
C GLN A 97 4.28 -2.61 -6.99
N PHE A 98 3.90 -3.68 -6.27
CA PHE A 98 3.10 -4.76 -6.85
C PHE A 98 1.72 -4.27 -7.30
N HIS A 99 1.02 -3.47 -6.49
CA HIS A 99 -0.25 -2.85 -6.90
C HIS A 99 -0.06 -1.89 -8.08
N LEU A 100 0.97 -1.05 -8.04
CA LEU A 100 1.27 -0.12 -9.14
C LEU A 100 1.59 -0.86 -10.45
N ASN A 101 2.38 -1.92 -10.38
CA ASN A 101 2.72 -2.76 -11.53
C ASN A 101 1.47 -3.44 -12.09
N ASN A 102 0.60 -3.99 -11.23
CA ASN A 102 -0.68 -4.55 -11.65
C ASN A 102 -1.54 -3.50 -12.37
N TRP A 103 -1.62 -2.28 -11.81
CA TRP A 103 -2.28 -1.17 -12.45
C TRP A 103 -1.68 -0.86 -13.82
N GLY A 104 -0.36 -0.74 -13.92
CA GLY A 104 0.38 -0.53 -15.17
C GLY A 104 0.07 -1.56 -16.26
N LEU A 105 -0.09 -2.83 -15.89
CA LEU A 105 -0.41 -3.92 -16.82
C LEU A 105 -1.85 -3.86 -17.34
N VAL A 106 -2.81 -3.49 -16.49
CA VAL A 106 -4.23 -3.41 -16.88
C VAL A 106 -4.53 -2.06 -17.56
N MET A 107 -3.64 -1.07 -17.50
CA MET A 107 -3.91 0.29 -17.99
C MET A 107 -4.35 0.35 -19.44
N GLU A 108 -3.68 -0.36 -20.35
CA GLU A 108 -4.08 -0.34 -21.76
C GLU A 108 -5.48 -0.92 -21.96
N ARG A 109 -5.84 -1.95 -21.18
CA ARG A 109 -7.21 -2.50 -21.19
C ARG A 109 -8.20 -1.49 -20.63
N ILE A 110 -7.90 -0.84 -19.50
CA ILE A 110 -8.78 0.18 -18.91
C ILE A 110 -9.02 1.33 -19.88
N LYS A 111 -7.98 1.79 -20.59
CA LYS A 111 -8.11 2.83 -21.63
C LYS A 111 -9.12 2.46 -22.71
N VAL A 112 -9.18 1.19 -23.12
CA VAL A 112 -10.20 0.68 -24.04
C VAL A 112 -11.58 0.63 -23.36
N LEU A 113 -11.66 0.16 -22.11
CA LEU A 113 -12.93 0.07 -21.38
C LEU A 113 -13.61 1.43 -21.17
N ILE A 114 -12.84 2.47 -20.83
CA ILE A 114 -13.38 3.81 -20.57
C ILE A 114 -13.86 4.54 -21.84
N GLN A 115 -13.53 4.04 -23.04
CA GLN A 115 -14.11 4.55 -24.28
C GLN A 115 -15.61 4.18 -24.41
N ASN A 116 -16.05 3.14 -23.69
CA ASN A 116 -17.45 2.77 -23.63
C ASN A 116 -18.22 3.74 -22.71
N LYS A 117 -19.22 4.44 -23.25
CA LYS A 117 -20.08 5.37 -22.51
C LYS A 117 -20.86 4.73 -21.36
N HIS A 118 -21.05 3.41 -21.38
CA HIS A 118 -21.76 2.66 -20.36
C HIS A 118 -20.88 2.27 -19.16
N THR A 119 -19.56 2.43 -19.24
CA THR A 119 -18.65 2.04 -18.15
C THR A 119 -18.04 3.27 -17.48
N LYS A 120 -18.17 3.32 -16.16
CA LYS A 120 -17.58 4.36 -15.32
C LYS A 120 -16.73 3.74 -14.22
N ILE A 121 -15.64 4.40 -13.89
CA ILE A 121 -14.71 3.97 -12.85
C ILE A 121 -14.46 5.15 -11.90
N ILE A 122 -14.73 4.93 -10.61
CA ILE A 122 -14.36 5.85 -9.55
C ILE A 122 -13.35 5.18 -8.62
N VAL A 123 -12.26 5.90 -8.35
CA VAL A 123 -11.17 5.40 -7.50
C VAL A 123 -10.87 6.38 -6.37
N ALA A 124 -10.62 5.86 -5.16
CA ALA A 124 -10.10 6.65 -4.05
C ALA A 124 -8.59 6.45 -3.90
N CYS A 125 -7.86 7.55 -3.73
CA CYS A 125 -6.42 7.53 -3.53
C CYS A 125 -6.03 8.46 -2.36
N ARG A 126 -5.02 8.06 -1.58
CA ARG A 126 -4.42 8.95 -0.57
C ARG A 126 -3.65 10.06 -1.26
N LEU A 127 -3.70 11.27 -0.70
CA LEU A 127 -3.01 12.43 -1.28
C LEU A 127 -1.50 12.19 -1.45
N GLN A 128 -0.83 11.62 -0.45
CA GLN A 128 0.60 11.28 -0.52
C GLN A 128 0.92 10.30 -1.66
N VAL A 129 0.08 9.27 -1.85
CA VAL A 129 0.23 8.27 -2.93
C VAL A 129 0.01 8.92 -4.29
N TYR A 130 -0.97 9.83 -4.40
CA TYR A 130 -1.22 10.57 -5.64
C TYR A 130 -0.09 11.55 -5.99
N MET A 131 0.64 12.08 -5.01
CA MET A 131 1.75 13.00 -5.24
C MET A 131 3.05 12.31 -5.68
N ASP A 132 3.14 10.99 -5.55
CA ASP A 132 4.33 10.22 -5.95
C ASP A 132 4.46 10.15 -7.48
N GLU A 133 5.67 10.43 -7.98
CA GLU A 133 5.97 10.50 -9.42
C GLU A 133 5.66 9.21 -10.17
N LYS A 134 5.91 8.05 -9.55
CA LYS A 134 5.61 6.75 -10.18
C LYS A 134 4.11 6.56 -10.36
N PHE A 135 3.30 6.97 -9.38
CA PHE A 135 1.85 6.94 -9.52
C PHE A 135 1.37 7.93 -10.60
N GLN A 136 1.93 9.14 -10.60
CA GLN A 136 1.60 10.18 -11.57
C GLN A 136 2.05 9.87 -13.01
N SER A 137 2.97 8.93 -13.20
CA SER A 137 3.35 8.44 -14.53
C SER A 137 2.16 7.78 -15.25
N LEU A 138 1.19 7.25 -14.49
CA LEU A 138 -0.03 6.65 -15.03
C LEU A 138 -1.06 7.76 -15.32
N SER A 139 -1.03 8.27 -16.56
CA SER A 139 -1.81 9.44 -16.98
C SER A 139 -3.32 9.33 -16.78
N ILE A 140 -3.89 8.12 -16.70
CA ILE A 140 -5.32 7.93 -16.45
C ILE A 140 -5.78 8.52 -15.12
N PHE A 141 -4.94 8.49 -14.09
CA PHE A 141 -5.33 9.04 -12.78
C PHE A 141 -5.40 10.57 -12.80
N LYS A 142 -4.87 11.22 -13.84
CA LYS A 142 -4.88 12.67 -14.03
C LYS A 142 -6.07 13.18 -14.85
N THR A 143 -6.91 12.29 -15.41
CA THR A 143 -8.00 12.69 -16.33
C THR A 143 -9.04 13.58 -15.66
N CYS A 144 -9.50 13.20 -14.47
CA CYS A 144 -10.44 13.96 -13.66
C CYS A 144 -10.14 13.71 -12.20
N VAL A 145 -9.69 14.74 -11.48
CA VAL A 145 -9.21 14.62 -10.10
C VAL A 145 -10.03 15.50 -9.17
N CYS A 146 -10.69 14.89 -8.19
CA CYS A 146 -11.42 15.58 -7.14
C CYS A 146 -10.63 15.51 -5.82
N ASN A 147 -9.87 16.56 -5.50
CA ASN A 147 -9.17 16.66 -4.22
C ASN A 147 -10.10 17.22 -3.14
N LEU A 148 -10.61 16.37 -2.25
CA LEU A 148 -11.56 16.75 -1.19
C LEU A 148 -11.00 17.71 -0.13
N GLN A 149 -9.68 17.94 -0.13
CA GLN A 149 -9.02 18.93 0.73
C GLN A 149 -8.43 20.10 -0.06
N GLY A 150 -8.63 20.12 -1.37
CA GLY A 150 -8.27 21.28 -2.18
C GLY A 150 -9.10 22.49 -1.79
N LYS A 151 -8.57 23.70 -1.99
CA LYS A 151 -9.23 24.98 -1.66
C LYS A 151 -10.68 25.06 -2.16
N GLN A 152 -10.97 24.41 -3.29
CA GLN A 152 -12.30 24.41 -3.90
C GLN A 152 -13.27 23.38 -3.33
N LEU A 153 -12.82 22.27 -2.74
CA LEU A 153 -13.70 21.18 -2.30
C LEU A 153 -13.57 20.85 -0.81
N CYS A 154 -12.74 21.59 -0.06
CA CYS A 154 -12.69 21.46 1.39
C CYS A 154 -14.05 21.78 2.03
N LEU A 155 -14.29 21.16 3.18
CA LEU A 155 -15.53 21.33 3.95
C LEU A 155 -15.66 22.78 4.41
N SER A 156 -16.81 23.39 4.12
CA SER A 156 -17.17 24.69 4.68
C SER A 156 -17.48 24.58 6.17
N GLN A 157 -17.48 25.71 6.87
CA GLN A 157 -17.93 25.80 8.26
C GLN A 157 -19.37 25.30 8.43
N THR A 158 -20.26 25.56 7.47
CA THR A 158 -21.66 25.11 7.50
C THR A 158 -21.80 23.60 7.31
N GLU A 159 -20.98 22.99 6.46
CA GLU A 159 -20.93 21.54 6.26
C GLU A 159 -20.35 20.85 7.50
N LYS A 160 -19.29 21.40 8.09
CA LYS A 160 -18.72 20.91 9.35
C LYS A 160 -19.75 20.96 10.49
N LEU A 161 -20.49 22.07 10.64
CA LEU A 161 -21.61 22.18 11.59
C LEU A 161 -22.67 21.09 11.37
N SER A 162 -23.07 20.87 10.11
CA SER A 162 -24.08 19.86 9.76
C SER A 162 -23.61 18.44 10.12
N ILE A 163 -22.33 18.13 9.85
CA ILE A 163 -21.72 16.87 10.26
C ILE A 163 -21.67 16.76 11.79
N ALA A 164 -21.25 17.80 12.49
CA ALA A 164 -21.20 17.80 13.94
C ALA A 164 -22.59 17.56 14.56
N ASN A 165 -23.63 18.25 14.10
CA ASN A 165 -25.01 18.06 14.57
C ASN A 165 -25.56 16.65 14.31
N LEU A 166 -25.12 15.99 13.24
CA LEU A 166 -25.55 14.62 12.92
C LEU A 166 -24.93 13.58 13.87
N TYR A 167 -23.68 13.80 14.29
CA TYR A 167 -22.93 12.84 15.12
C TYR A 167 -22.96 13.18 16.61
N LEU A 168 -23.02 14.46 16.98
CA LEU A 168 -22.93 14.94 18.35
C LEU A 168 -24.31 15.35 18.84
N LYS A 169 -24.70 14.85 20.02
CA LYS A 169 -26.02 15.15 20.63
C LYS A 169 -26.05 16.48 21.41
N THR A 170 -24.92 17.16 21.54
CA THR A 170 -24.72 18.44 22.24
C THR A 170 -24.61 19.62 21.28
N GLU A 171 -24.73 20.86 21.77
CA GLU A 171 -24.59 22.07 20.94
C GLU A 171 -23.24 22.09 20.21
N ALA A 172 -23.25 21.80 18.90
CA ALA A 172 -22.06 21.72 18.07
C ALA A 172 -21.29 23.05 17.97
N THR A 173 -21.92 24.16 18.34
CA THR A 173 -21.41 25.54 18.28
C THR A 173 -20.11 25.71 19.08
N GLU A 174 -20.02 25.14 20.28
CA GLU A 174 -18.82 25.25 21.13
C GLU A 174 -17.60 24.51 20.57
N ILE A 175 -17.83 23.52 19.72
CA ILE A 175 -16.78 22.65 19.15
C ILE A 175 -16.22 23.23 17.85
N MET A 176 -16.99 24.09 17.17
CA MET A 176 -16.57 24.69 15.89
C MET A 176 -15.28 25.50 15.99
N GLN A 177 -14.97 26.07 17.16
CA GLN A 177 -13.68 26.75 17.37
C GLN A 177 -12.45 25.83 17.20
N TYR A 178 -12.63 24.52 17.28
CA TYR A 178 -11.57 23.51 17.14
C TYR A 178 -11.61 22.76 15.79
N CYS A 179 -12.60 23.05 14.92
CA CYS A 179 -12.86 22.26 13.72
C CYS A 179 -11.82 22.43 12.60
N ASP A 180 -11.01 23.47 12.65
CA ASP A 180 -9.94 23.76 11.69
C ASP A 180 -8.57 23.23 12.15
N LEU A 181 -8.47 22.70 13.36
CA LEU A 181 -7.22 22.13 13.89
C LEU A 181 -6.84 20.81 13.22
N TYR A 182 -7.81 20.11 12.62
CA TYR A 182 -7.62 18.77 12.08
C TYR A 182 -8.24 18.58 10.70
N ASP A 183 -7.43 18.07 9.79
CA ASP A 183 -7.79 17.64 8.44
C ASP A 183 -8.81 16.49 8.38
N CYS A 184 -9.03 15.79 9.49
CA CYS A 184 -9.89 14.62 9.60
C CYS A 184 -11.17 14.89 10.42
N PHE A 185 -11.72 16.10 10.33
CA PHE A 185 -12.91 16.51 11.09
C PHE A 185 -14.08 15.50 11.08
N PRO A 186 -14.53 14.95 9.92
CA PRO A 186 -15.63 13.97 9.91
C PRO A 186 -15.33 12.71 10.74
N LEU A 187 -14.06 12.29 10.77
CA LEU A 187 -13.63 11.18 11.61
C LEU A 187 -13.74 11.53 13.10
N ILE A 188 -13.31 12.73 13.51
CA ILE A 188 -13.33 13.13 14.92
C ILE A 188 -14.77 13.10 15.44
N CYS A 189 -15.72 13.68 14.69
CA CYS A 189 -17.15 13.62 15.02
C CYS A 189 -17.64 12.17 15.21
N LYS A 190 -17.26 11.28 14.30
CA LYS A 190 -17.61 9.86 14.40
C LYS A 190 -17.01 9.19 15.64
N LEU A 191 -15.73 9.41 15.91
CA LEU A 191 -15.03 8.84 17.07
C LEU A 191 -15.61 9.34 18.41
N SER A 192 -16.09 10.58 18.46
CA SER A 192 -16.78 11.11 19.63
C SER A 192 -18.12 10.41 19.88
N ASN A 193 -18.89 10.16 18.83
CA ASN A 193 -20.16 9.42 18.96
C ASN A 193 -19.96 7.96 19.38
N ASP A 194 -18.88 7.32 18.90
CA ASP A 194 -18.58 5.92 19.22
C ASP A 194 -18.22 5.70 20.71
N ASN A 195 -17.78 6.75 21.44
CA ASN A 195 -17.52 6.68 22.87
C ASN A 195 -18.10 7.88 23.65
N PRO A 196 -19.40 7.85 24.00
CA PRO A 196 -20.10 9.00 24.59
C PRO A 196 -19.68 9.32 26.04
N LYS A 197 -18.79 8.53 26.65
CA LYS A 197 -18.31 8.76 28.03
C LYS A 197 -17.22 9.83 28.10
N ARG A 198 -16.59 10.18 26.98
CA ARG A 198 -15.52 11.18 26.95
C ARG A 198 -16.10 12.58 26.96
N ASP A 199 -15.42 13.49 27.65
CA ASP A 199 -15.69 14.91 27.49
C ASP A 199 -15.42 15.30 26.02
N ILE A 200 -16.46 15.83 25.37
CA ILE A 200 -16.43 16.11 23.94
C ILE A 200 -15.46 17.28 23.66
N ILE A 201 -15.45 18.31 24.50
CA ILE A 201 -14.64 19.51 24.29
C ILE A 201 -13.16 19.14 24.39
N ASP A 202 -12.76 18.41 25.43
CA ASP A 202 -11.37 18.00 25.61
C ASP A 202 -10.92 17.04 24.50
N PHE A 203 -11.82 16.17 24.02
CA PHE A 203 -11.53 15.31 22.88
C PHE A 203 -11.30 16.08 21.58
N PHE A 204 -12.10 17.11 21.30
CA PHE A 204 -11.87 17.93 20.11
C PHE A 204 -10.61 18.81 20.21
N LYS A 205 -10.18 19.18 21.41
CA LYS A 205 -8.90 19.89 21.61
C LYS A 205 -7.70 19.00 21.30
N ASN A 206 -7.72 17.72 21.72
CA ASN A 206 -6.57 16.81 21.61
C ASN A 206 -7.00 15.33 21.45
N PRO A 207 -7.62 14.93 20.32
CA PRO A 207 -8.29 13.64 20.20
C PRO A 207 -7.34 12.46 20.38
N PHE A 208 -6.15 12.52 19.75
CA PHE A 208 -5.17 11.44 19.82
C PHE A 208 -4.42 11.38 21.15
N SER A 209 -4.21 12.52 21.82
CA SER A 209 -3.59 12.58 23.14
C SER A 209 -4.46 11.93 24.21
N ILE A 210 -5.79 12.01 24.08
CA ILE A 210 -6.73 11.30 24.98
C ILE A 210 -6.57 9.79 24.86
N TYR A 211 -6.51 9.27 23.63
CA TYR A 211 -6.26 7.84 23.42
C TYR A 211 -4.91 7.41 24.01
N GLU A 212 -3.84 8.19 23.80
CA GLU A 212 -2.53 7.90 24.40
C GLU A 212 -2.59 7.92 25.94
N TYR A 213 -3.29 8.89 26.52
CA TYR A 213 -3.51 8.97 27.97
C TYR A 213 -4.25 7.76 28.51
N GLU A 214 -5.35 7.34 27.86
CA GLU A 214 -6.11 6.16 28.24
C GLU A 214 -5.22 4.90 28.23
N ILE A 215 -4.41 4.73 27.19
CA ILE A 215 -3.48 3.59 27.10
C ILE A 215 -2.45 3.63 28.24
N ASP A 216 -1.78 4.77 28.49
CA ASP A 216 -0.72 4.84 29.51
C ASP A 216 -1.27 4.78 30.94
N LYS A 217 -2.40 5.42 31.23
CA LYS A 217 -2.93 5.55 32.60
C LYS A 217 -3.92 4.47 32.98
N LEU A 218 -4.81 4.09 32.07
CA LEU A 218 -5.89 3.13 32.38
C LEU A 218 -5.50 1.70 32.04
N TYR A 219 -4.79 1.46 30.94
CA TYR A 219 -4.49 0.10 30.51
C TYR A 219 -3.13 -0.36 31.00
N LYS A 220 -2.04 0.30 30.57
CA LYS A 220 -0.67 -0.11 30.91
C LYS A 220 -0.38 -0.22 32.41
N ARG A 221 -1.05 0.58 33.25
CA ARG A 221 -0.84 0.60 34.71
C ARG A 221 -1.87 -0.18 35.51
N ARG A 222 -3.10 -0.34 35.00
CA ARG A 222 -4.24 -0.88 35.78
C ARG A 222 -4.91 -2.08 35.14
N ASN A 223 -4.83 -2.26 33.83
CA ASN A 223 -5.37 -3.42 33.12
C ASN A 223 -4.41 -3.87 32.01
N ASN A 224 -3.47 -4.74 32.39
CA ASN A 224 -2.47 -5.31 31.49
C ASN A 224 -3.13 -6.15 30.38
N GLY A 225 -4.34 -6.70 30.61
CA GLY A 225 -5.13 -7.43 29.62
C GLY A 225 -5.49 -6.56 28.42
N LYS A 226 -6.17 -5.43 28.66
CA LYS A 226 -6.51 -4.43 27.63
C LYS A 226 -5.28 -3.91 26.91
N TYR A 227 -4.21 -3.63 27.65
CA TYR A 227 -2.95 -3.20 27.08
C TYR A 227 -2.37 -4.24 26.11
N CYS A 228 -2.37 -5.52 26.51
CA CYS A 228 -1.86 -6.61 25.69
C CYS A 228 -2.69 -6.86 24.44
N VAL A 229 -4.01 -6.82 24.51
CA VAL A 229 -4.84 -7.08 23.31
C VAL A 229 -4.70 -5.96 22.28
N LEU A 230 -4.53 -4.70 22.70
CA LEU A 230 -4.18 -3.61 21.81
C LEU A 230 -2.79 -3.80 21.19
N ALA A 231 -1.81 -4.27 21.98
CA ALA A 231 -0.49 -4.63 21.46
C ALA A 231 -0.58 -5.77 20.44
N LEU A 232 -1.40 -6.79 20.68
CA LEU A 232 -1.63 -7.90 19.74
C LEU A 232 -2.27 -7.41 18.44
N CYS A 233 -3.23 -6.49 18.49
CA CYS A 233 -3.77 -5.85 17.29
C CYS A 233 -2.67 -5.18 16.45
N VAL A 234 -1.66 -4.57 17.11
CA VAL A 234 -0.48 -4.04 16.43
C VAL A 234 0.38 -5.15 15.87
N MET A 235 0.77 -6.15 16.67
CA MET A 235 1.65 -7.24 16.22
C MET A 235 1.11 -7.98 15.00
N PHE A 236 -0.21 -8.13 14.87
CA PHE A 236 -0.86 -8.80 13.74
C PHE A 236 -1.35 -7.85 12.64
N ASN A 237 -0.72 -6.68 12.50
CA ASN A 237 -1.03 -5.68 11.48
C ASN A 237 -2.54 -5.38 11.31
N ASN A 238 -3.23 -5.15 12.43
CA ASN A 238 -4.66 -4.88 12.46
C ASN A 238 -5.57 -6.03 11.98
N SER A 239 -5.07 -7.28 11.95
CA SER A 239 -5.78 -8.46 11.46
C SER A 239 -5.79 -9.59 12.49
N LEU A 240 -6.10 -9.26 13.74
CA LEU A 240 -6.14 -10.23 14.84
C LEU A 240 -7.38 -11.13 14.70
N LYS A 241 -7.20 -12.41 14.35
CA LYS A 241 -8.32 -13.36 14.22
C LYS A 241 -8.76 -13.88 15.58
N GLU A 242 -10.08 -13.93 15.80
CA GLU A 242 -10.67 -14.48 17.03
C GLU A 242 -10.26 -15.93 17.29
N GLN A 243 -10.22 -16.74 16.23
CA GLN A 243 -9.80 -18.15 16.24
C GLN A 243 -8.41 -18.33 16.88
N TRP A 244 -7.54 -17.32 16.80
CA TRP A 244 -6.21 -17.43 17.39
C TRP A 244 -6.21 -17.41 18.92
N LEU A 245 -7.30 -16.92 19.52
CA LEU A 245 -7.51 -16.86 20.96
C LEU A 245 -8.38 -18.01 21.49
N THR A 246 -9.14 -18.70 20.62
CA THR A 246 -10.04 -19.79 21.03
C THR A 246 -9.49 -21.18 20.69
N ASP A 247 -8.85 -21.33 19.53
CA ASP A 247 -8.62 -22.65 18.95
C ASP A 247 -7.17 -23.13 19.14
N GLU A 248 -6.86 -24.35 18.69
CA GLU A 248 -5.46 -24.73 18.48
C GLU A 248 -4.87 -23.92 17.31
N ILE A 249 -3.66 -23.41 17.53
CA ILE A 249 -3.00 -22.47 16.63
C ILE A 249 -1.58 -22.91 16.33
N ASP A 250 -1.08 -22.43 15.20
CA ASP A 250 0.29 -22.64 14.79
C ASP A 250 1.30 -22.15 15.84
N LYS A 251 2.42 -22.87 15.93
CA LYS A 251 3.51 -22.60 16.88
C LYS A 251 4.01 -21.16 16.81
N GLN A 252 4.03 -20.57 15.61
CA GLN A 252 4.46 -19.18 15.41
C GLN A 252 3.48 -18.18 16.04
N ILE A 253 2.18 -18.32 15.79
CA ILE A 253 1.14 -17.46 16.36
C ILE A 253 1.15 -17.57 17.89
N ARG A 254 1.26 -18.79 18.42
CA ARG A 254 1.37 -19.04 19.86
C ARG A 254 2.59 -18.33 20.47
N LYS A 255 3.72 -18.33 19.77
CA LYS A 255 4.95 -17.65 20.20
C LYS A 255 4.78 -16.14 20.22
N ILE A 256 4.15 -15.55 19.19
CA ILE A 256 3.85 -14.10 19.13
C ILE A 256 2.99 -13.71 20.33
N ILE A 257 1.86 -14.40 20.53
CA ILE A 257 0.95 -14.12 21.65
C ILE A 257 1.68 -14.19 22.98
N LYS A 258 2.43 -15.27 23.22
CA LYS A 258 3.21 -15.46 24.46
C LYS A 258 4.21 -14.32 24.69
N ASN A 259 5.00 -13.98 23.68
CA ASN A 259 6.02 -12.93 23.78
C ASN A 259 5.38 -11.55 24.03
N THR A 260 4.24 -11.28 23.40
CA THR A 260 3.49 -10.04 23.67
C THR A 260 2.93 -10.01 25.08
N CYS A 261 2.34 -11.10 25.58
CA CYS A 261 1.89 -11.21 26.96
C CYS A 261 3.01 -10.97 27.96
N GLU A 262 4.19 -11.58 27.76
CA GLU A 262 5.36 -11.38 28.61
C GLU A 262 5.81 -9.91 28.60
N ALA A 263 5.88 -9.28 27.42
CA ALA A 263 6.25 -7.87 27.29
C ALA A 263 5.19 -6.91 27.90
N CYS A 264 3.95 -7.36 28.08
CA CYS A 264 2.86 -6.63 28.73
C CYS A 264 2.72 -6.97 30.22
N ASN A 265 3.62 -7.75 30.82
CA ASN A 265 3.54 -8.22 32.21
C ASN A 265 2.22 -8.97 32.51
N ILE A 266 1.77 -9.82 31.59
CA ILE A 266 0.68 -10.78 31.82
C ILE A 266 1.28 -12.10 32.32
N ASN A 267 0.64 -12.73 33.30
CA ASN A 267 1.08 -14.01 33.85
C ASN A 267 1.07 -15.11 32.77
N ARG A 268 2.11 -15.95 32.74
CA ARG A 268 2.28 -17.05 31.78
C ARG A 268 1.15 -18.08 31.77
N GLY A 269 0.39 -18.19 32.87
CA GLY A 269 -0.78 -19.08 32.98
C GLY A 269 -2.11 -18.45 32.51
N THR A 270 -2.10 -17.22 32.01
CA THR A 270 -3.33 -16.51 31.62
C THR A 270 -3.99 -17.19 30.42
N SER A 271 -5.27 -17.51 30.54
CA SER A 271 -6.04 -18.12 29.45
C SER A 271 -6.15 -17.18 28.26
N ARG A 272 -6.06 -17.72 27.03
CA ARG A 272 -6.32 -16.94 25.81
C ARG A 272 -7.77 -16.46 25.72
N LEU A 273 -8.70 -17.17 26.38
CA LEU A 273 -10.09 -16.73 26.51
C LEU A 273 -10.21 -15.43 27.32
N PHE A 274 -9.39 -15.24 28.36
CA PHE A 274 -9.35 -13.97 29.09
C PHE A 274 -8.94 -12.80 28.18
N LEU A 275 -7.97 -13.01 27.29
CA LEU A 275 -7.58 -11.99 26.31
C LEU A 275 -8.74 -11.70 25.34
N LEU A 276 -9.49 -12.72 24.92
CA LEU A 276 -10.66 -12.51 24.07
C LEU A 276 -11.75 -11.71 24.79
N ASP A 277 -11.97 -11.96 26.07
CA ASP A 277 -12.96 -11.21 26.86
C ASP A 277 -12.54 -9.74 27.01
N GLU A 278 -11.26 -9.46 27.30
CA GLU A 278 -10.74 -8.10 27.33
C GLU A 278 -10.83 -7.40 25.97
N LEU A 279 -10.57 -8.12 24.88
CA LEU A 279 -10.72 -7.63 23.50
C LEU A 279 -12.17 -7.23 23.23
N LYS A 280 -13.16 -8.06 23.59
CA LYS A 280 -14.59 -7.74 23.47
C LYS A 280 -14.97 -6.46 24.23
N THR A 281 -14.38 -6.21 25.40
CA THR A 281 -14.66 -4.97 26.14
C THR A 281 -14.17 -3.68 25.45
N LEU A 282 -13.28 -3.79 24.47
CA LEU A 282 -12.73 -2.68 23.69
C LEU A 282 -13.48 -2.47 22.36
N GLU A 283 -14.47 -3.32 22.04
CA GLU A 283 -15.31 -3.12 20.87
C GLU A 283 -16.00 -1.75 20.94
N HIS A 284 -16.12 -1.09 19.78
CA HIS A 284 -16.65 0.26 19.60
C HIS A 284 -15.78 1.40 20.17
N THR A 285 -14.83 1.13 21.07
CA THR A 285 -13.95 2.19 21.65
C THR A 285 -12.59 2.28 20.97
N PHE A 286 -11.95 1.14 20.69
CA PHE A 286 -10.68 1.06 19.97
C PHE A 286 -10.75 0.14 18.77
N ILE A 287 -11.54 -0.93 18.88
CA ILE A 287 -11.60 -2.00 17.88
C ILE A 287 -13.03 -2.27 17.43
N LYS A 288 -13.15 -2.95 16.30
CA LYS A 288 -14.38 -3.48 15.74
C LYS A 288 -14.10 -4.87 15.17
N LYS A 289 -15.13 -5.71 15.21
CA LYS A 289 -15.07 -7.07 14.67
C LYS A 289 -15.79 -7.14 13.33
N LYS A 290 -15.13 -7.72 12.32
CA LYS A 290 -15.74 -8.01 11.01
C LYS A 290 -15.34 -9.41 10.58
N GLN A 291 -16.33 -10.29 10.37
CA GLN A 291 -16.11 -11.68 9.91
C GLN A 291 -15.06 -12.45 10.75
N GLY A 292 -15.10 -12.31 12.08
CA GLY A 292 -14.17 -13.00 12.99
C GLY A 292 -12.76 -12.38 13.07
N VAL A 293 -12.52 -11.25 12.40
CA VAL A 293 -11.26 -10.50 12.47
C VAL A 293 -11.47 -9.20 13.23
N TYR A 294 -10.62 -8.95 14.22
CA TYR A 294 -10.56 -7.73 14.98
C TYR A 294 -9.61 -6.73 14.31
N THR A 295 -10.16 -5.55 14.04
CA THR A 295 -9.46 -4.40 13.44
C THR A 295 -9.72 -3.17 14.30
N THR A 296 -8.89 -2.14 14.25
CA THR A 296 -9.20 -0.86 14.88
C THR A 296 -10.45 -0.25 14.26
N ILE A 297 -11.16 0.56 15.04
CA ILE A 297 -12.32 1.32 14.54
C ILE A 297 -11.93 2.18 13.32
N HIS A 298 -10.69 2.68 13.29
CA HIS A 298 -10.15 3.50 12.22
C HIS A 298 -8.61 3.39 12.08
N ASN A 299 -8.06 3.59 10.86
CA ASN A 299 -6.61 3.48 10.65
C ASN A 299 -5.79 4.54 11.41
N LYS A 300 -6.32 5.73 11.76
CA LYS A 300 -5.58 6.67 12.64
C LYS A 300 -5.40 6.13 14.04
N ILE A 301 -6.38 5.40 14.56
CA ILE A 301 -6.20 4.72 15.85
C ILE A 301 -5.12 3.66 15.71
N PHE A 302 -5.07 2.95 14.57
CA PHE A 302 -3.99 2.01 14.30
C PHE A 302 -2.62 2.69 14.17
N ASP A 303 -2.53 3.84 13.51
CA ASP A 303 -1.31 4.66 13.43
C ASP A 303 -0.82 5.04 14.82
N LEU A 304 -1.72 5.60 15.64
CA LEU A 304 -1.43 5.97 17.01
C LEU A 304 -0.94 4.78 17.83
N LEU A 305 -1.66 3.66 17.81
CA LEU A 305 -1.27 2.45 18.54
C LEU A 305 0.09 1.94 18.06
N SER A 306 0.31 1.88 16.74
CA SER A 306 1.58 1.40 16.19
C SER A 306 2.76 2.26 16.59
N PHE A 307 2.59 3.59 16.60
CA PHE A 307 3.60 4.53 17.05
C PHE A 307 3.85 4.42 18.56
N TYR A 308 2.78 4.36 19.35
CA TYR A 308 2.86 4.21 20.81
C TYR A 308 3.60 2.93 21.19
N PHE A 309 3.19 1.77 20.66
CA PHE A 309 3.85 0.50 20.94
C PHE A 309 5.23 0.42 20.30
N GLY A 310 5.47 1.12 19.18
CA GLY A 310 6.80 1.32 18.63
C GLY A 310 7.75 2.05 19.59
N LYS A 311 7.26 3.04 20.34
CA LYS A 311 8.06 3.74 21.37
C LYS A 311 8.23 2.93 22.65
N ASN A 312 7.16 2.24 23.08
CA ASN A 312 7.10 1.61 24.40
C ASN A 312 7.47 0.12 24.41
N MET A 313 7.44 -0.57 23.26
CA MET A 313 7.63 -2.02 23.12
C MET A 313 8.43 -2.38 21.86
N ILE A 314 9.39 -1.53 21.46
CA ILE A 314 10.14 -1.68 20.20
C ILE A 314 10.78 -3.06 20.02
N GLU A 315 11.32 -3.65 21.09
CA GLU A 315 11.94 -4.97 21.00
C GLU A 315 10.92 -6.06 20.66
N CYS A 316 9.78 -6.05 21.34
CA CYS A 316 8.70 -7.00 21.07
C CYS A 316 8.15 -6.79 19.65
N LEU A 317 8.03 -5.54 19.21
CA LEU A 317 7.58 -5.17 17.88
C LEU A 317 8.51 -5.71 16.79
N ILE A 318 9.81 -5.43 16.87
CA ILE A 318 10.78 -5.91 15.86
C ILE A 318 10.83 -7.45 15.83
N ARG A 319 10.70 -8.13 16.96
CA ARG A 319 10.76 -9.60 17.02
C ARG A 319 9.49 -10.29 16.53
N ASN A 320 8.32 -9.73 16.81
CA ASN A 320 7.05 -10.45 16.69
C ASN A 320 6.01 -9.75 15.81
N GLY A 321 6.20 -8.47 15.50
CA GLY A 321 5.29 -7.71 14.65
C GLY A 321 5.30 -8.25 13.23
N ASP A 322 4.18 -8.14 12.55
CA ASP A 322 3.99 -8.52 11.15
C ASP A 322 5.02 -7.83 10.22
N SER A 323 5.46 -8.54 9.19
CA SER A 323 6.52 -8.04 8.30
C SER A 323 6.11 -6.81 7.50
N GLU A 324 4.84 -6.66 7.12
CA GLU A 324 4.36 -5.47 6.41
C GLU A 324 4.34 -4.25 7.34
N LEU A 325 3.97 -4.47 8.61
CA LEU A 325 4.04 -3.43 9.63
C LEU A 325 5.47 -2.92 9.82
N ILE A 326 6.44 -3.83 9.95
CA ILE A 326 7.85 -3.50 10.10
C ILE A 326 8.39 -2.77 8.87
N MET A 327 8.00 -3.24 7.68
CA MET A 327 8.33 -2.63 6.38
C MET A 327 7.89 -1.17 6.30
N GLN A 328 6.67 -0.87 6.77
CA GLN A 328 6.04 0.44 6.60
C GLN A 328 6.26 1.43 7.74
N ARG A 329 6.50 0.95 8.97
CA ARG A 329 6.44 1.81 10.16
C ARG A 329 7.73 1.92 10.97
N CYS A 330 8.74 1.11 10.68
CA CYS A 330 10.00 1.17 11.41
C CYS A 330 11.10 1.78 10.54
N LEU A 331 11.62 2.94 10.96
CA LEU A 331 12.67 3.69 10.27
C LEU A 331 13.90 3.81 11.17
N LEU A 332 15.10 3.76 10.62
CA LEU A 332 16.33 3.84 11.43
C LEU A 332 16.78 5.28 11.68
N GLU A 333 16.53 6.19 10.74
CA GLU A 333 16.96 7.59 10.79
C GLU A 333 15.85 8.50 10.24
N ARG A 334 15.49 9.57 10.97
CA ARG A 334 14.40 10.48 10.60
C ARG A 334 14.85 11.45 9.51
N LYS A 335 14.02 11.63 8.47
CA LYS A 335 14.10 12.77 7.54
C LYS A 335 13.01 13.78 7.89
N ASP A 336 13.27 15.06 7.65
CA ASP A 336 12.44 16.17 8.11
C ASP A 336 10.99 16.14 7.58
N ASP A 337 10.73 15.45 6.46
CA ASP A 337 9.42 15.38 5.78
C ASP A 337 8.56 14.14 6.13
N MET A 338 8.90 13.38 7.17
CA MET A 338 8.26 12.08 7.44
C MET A 338 7.02 12.17 8.35
N ASP A 339 6.01 11.35 8.04
CA ASP A 339 4.75 11.21 8.79
C ASP A 339 4.96 11.10 10.31
N SER A 340 4.10 11.76 11.09
CA SER A 340 4.22 11.87 12.55
C SER A 340 4.13 10.53 13.31
N PHE A 341 3.64 9.47 12.67
CA PHE A 341 3.40 8.15 13.29
C PHE A 341 4.41 7.07 12.88
N ILE A 342 5.56 7.44 12.31
CA ILE A 342 6.65 6.49 12.02
C ILE A 342 7.47 6.23 13.30
N THR A 343 7.74 4.96 13.57
CA THR A 343 8.58 4.53 14.70
C THR A 343 10.05 4.61 14.32
N ILE A 344 10.80 5.47 15.00
CA ILE A 344 12.25 5.54 14.86
C ILE A 344 12.88 4.45 15.73
N VAL A 345 13.58 3.51 15.10
CA VAL A 345 14.27 2.41 15.76
C VAL A 345 15.54 2.94 16.42
N PRO A 346 15.67 2.88 17.76
CA PRO A 346 16.87 3.34 18.44
C PRO A 346 18.13 2.58 18.00
N PRO A 347 19.32 3.20 17.96
CA PRO A 347 20.59 2.59 17.53
C PRO A 347 20.89 1.22 18.16
N LYS A 348 20.58 1.06 19.45
CA LYS A 348 20.77 -0.21 20.17
C LYS A 348 20.00 -1.40 19.60
N TYR A 349 18.95 -1.16 18.80
CA TYR A 349 18.13 -2.19 18.17
C TYR A 349 18.41 -2.37 16.67
N HIS A 350 19.34 -1.59 16.08
CA HIS A 350 19.62 -1.67 14.63
C HIS A 350 20.09 -3.06 14.20
N ARG A 351 20.95 -3.71 14.98
CA ARG A 351 21.40 -5.08 14.70
C ARG A 351 20.25 -6.09 14.74
N MET A 352 19.35 -5.94 15.72
CA MET A 352 18.16 -6.79 15.84
C MET A 352 17.19 -6.57 14.68
N TYR A 353 17.06 -5.32 14.23
CA TYR A 353 16.27 -4.97 13.05
C TYR A 353 16.84 -5.60 11.77
N MET A 354 18.16 -5.50 11.56
CA MET A 354 18.82 -6.16 10.41
C MET A 354 18.67 -7.68 10.48
N GLN A 355 18.82 -8.29 11.66
CA GLN A 355 18.56 -9.72 11.83
C GLN A 355 17.11 -10.06 11.49
N ARG A 356 16.14 -9.23 11.89
CA ARG A 356 14.74 -9.43 11.53
C ARG A 356 14.52 -9.44 10.01
N LEU A 357 15.16 -8.55 9.26
CA LEU A 357 15.06 -8.56 7.80
C LEU A 357 15.66 -9.83 7.19
N ILE A 358 16.76 -10.36 7.76
CA ILE A 358 17.35 -11.63 7.33
C ILE A 358 16.42 -12.80 7.64
N ASP A 359 15.80 -12.81 8.82
CA ASP A 359 14.83 -13.84 9.19
C ASP A 359 13.62 -13.84 8.22
N ASP A 360 13.14 -12.65 7.84
CA ASP A 360 12.04 -12.52 6.87
C ASP A 360 12.47 -12.90 5.45
N TRP A 361 13.70 -12.55 5.06
CA TRP A 361 14.31 -13.00 3.81
C TRP A 361 14.38 -14.52 3.79
N SER A 362 14.90 -15.18 4.83
CA SER A 362 15.04 -16.64 4.90
C SER A 362 13.70 -17.40 4.77
N LYS A 363 12.59 -16.76 5.17
CA LYS A 363 11.23 -17.30 5.03
C LYS A 363 10.59 -17.03 3.66
N GLY A 364 11.29 -16.31 2.79
CA GLY A 364 10.78 -15.89 1.49
C GLY A 364 9.82 -14.71 1.54
N ILE A 365 9.81 -13.91 2.60
CA ILE A 365 8.99 -12.69 2.68
C ILE A 365 9.73 -11.53 1.99
N LEU A 366 10.19 -11.76 0.76
CA LEU A 366 11.11 -10.87 0.05
C LEU A 366 10.47 -9.52 -0.25
N HIS A 367 9.18 -9.50 -0.61
CA HIS A 367 8.44 -8.26 -0.83
C HIS A 367 8.48 -7.32 0.39
N CYS A 368 8.45 -7.83 1.64
CA CYS A 368 8.57 -6.99 2.84
C CYS A 368 10.01 -6.50 3.07
N VAL A 369 11.00 -7.31 2.71
CA VAL A 369 12.42 -6.96 2.87
C VAL A 369 12.80 -5.88 1.87
N PHE A 370 12.52 -6.07 0.58
CA PHE A 370 13.00 -5.17 -0.47
C PHE A 370 12.15 -3.90 -0.63
N ASN A 371 10.84 -3.94 -0.32
CA ASN A 371 10.01 -2.73 -0.26
C ASN A 371 10.15 -1.94 1.06
N ASN A 372 11.01 -2.39 1.98
CA ASN A 372 11.26 -1.71 3.23
C ASN A 372 11.75 -0.28 3.01
N ILE A 373 11.19 0.68 3.77
CA ILE A 373 11.54 2.10 3.64
C ILE A 373 13.05 2.32 3.85
N ASN A 374 13.68 1.54 4.75
CA ASN A 374 15.12 1.63 4.98
C ASN A 374 15.95 1.12 3.80
N MET A 375 15.46 0.10 3.06
CA MET A 375 16.17 -0.40 1.86
C MET A 375 16.23 0.65 0.76
N LYS A 376 15.39 1.68 0.77
CA LYS A 376 15.52 2.80 -0.18
C LYS A 376 16.72 3.71 0.11
N ILE A 377 17.29 3.63 1.32
CA ILE A 377 18.41 4.47 1.77
C ILE A 377 19.75 3.79 1.40
N PRO A 378 20.59 4.38 0.54
CA PRO A 378 21.86 3.79 0.11
C PRO A 378 22.80 3.41 1.26
N GLU A 379 22.91 4.27 2.29
CA GLU A 379 23.76 4.05 3.46
C GLU A 379 23.29 2.83 4.26
N PHE A 380 21.97 2.63 4.36
CA PHE A 380 21.42 1.45 5.01
C PHE A 380 21.73 0.19 4.21
N ARG A 381 21.55 0.20 2.88
CA ARG A 381 21.88 -0.96 2.03
C ARG A 381 23.33 -1.38 2.18
N GLN A 382 24.26 -0.43 2.25
CA GLN A 382 25.67 -0.73 2.51
C GLN A 382 25.90 -1.36 3.90
N ARG A 383 25.28 -0.82 4.96
CA ARG A 383 25.36 -1.41 6.32
C ARG A 383 24.75 -2.81 6.35
N PHE A 384 23.61 -2.99 5.69
CA PHE A 384 22.91 -4.27 5.60
C PHE A 384 23.73 -5.32 4.84
N LEU A 385 24.34 -4.96 3.72
CA LEU A 385 25.27 -5.82 2.98
C LEU A 385 26.49 -6.22 3.81
N ARG A 386 27.08 -5.29 4.57
CA ARG A 386 28.17 -5.64 5.51
C ARG A 386 27.70 -6.67 6.53
N TYR A 387 26.47 -6.52 7.05
CA TYR A 387 25.89 -7.48 7.97
C TYR A 387 25.61 -8.85 7.31
N LEU A 388 25.07 -8.88 6.09
CA LEU A 388 24.90 -10.11 5.31
C LEU A 388 26.21 -10.87 5.12
N ASN A 389 27.30 -10.14 4.84
CA ASN A 389 28.63 -10.73 4.68
C ASN A 389 29.24 -11.28 5.98
N THR A 390 28.65 -10.96 7.15
CA THR A 390 29.06 -11.59 8.42
C THR A 390 28.46 -12.97 8.64
N LEU A 391 27.43 -13.34 7.86
CA LEU A 391 26.85 -14.67 7.91
C LEU A 391 27.82 -15.71 7.32
N ASP A 392 27.61 -16.97 7.64
CA ASP A 392 28.34 -18.06 7.00
C ASP A 392 27.98 -18.18 5.51
N ILE A 393 28.93 -18.67 4.71
CA ILE A 393 28.78 -18.77 3.25
C ILE A 393 27.56 -19.64 2.87
N SER A 394 27.23 -20.65 3.69
CA SER A 394 26.09 -21.53 3.41
C SER A 394 24.76 -20.79 3.57
N ALA A 395 24.60 -20.00 4.64
CA ALA A 395 23.44 -19.13 4.82
C ALA A 395 23.33 -18.06 3.73
N GLN A 396 24.46 -17.45 3.32
CA GLN A 396 24.46 -16.46 2.24
C GLN A 396 23.94 -17.05 0.93
N LYS A 397 24.42 -18.25 0.56
CA LYS A 397 23.93 -18.98 -0.62
C LYS A 397 22.45 -19.33 -0.52
N GLN A 398 21.99 -19.82 0.64
CA GLN A 398 20.57 -20.13 0.84
C GLN A 398 19.70 -18.89 0.68
N LEU A 399 20.10 -17.76 1.27
CA LEU A 399 19.39 -16.49 1.15
C LEU A 399 19.30 -16.05 -0.32
N ALA A 400 20.41 -16.09 -1.05
CA ALA A 400 20.44 -15.69 -2.46
C ALA A 400 19.46 -16.52 -3.33
N LEU A 401 19.27 -17.79 -3.00
CA LEU A 401 18.38 -18.72 -3.73
C LEU A 401 16.92 -18.68 -3.26
N THR A 402 16.59 -17.89 -2.24
CA THR A 402 15.22 -17.80 -1.73
C THR A 402 14.28 -17.21 -2.78
N ARG A 403 13.01 -17.64 -2.73
CA ARG A 403 11.93 -17.13 -3.57
C ARG A 403 10.87 -16.46 -2.73
N ASP A 404 10.24 -15.44 -3.29
CA ASP A 404 9.15 -14.75 -2.61
C ASP A 404 7.94 -15.67 -2.43
N VAL A 405 7.32 -15.63 -1.26
CA VAL A 405 6.18 -16.48 -0.93
C VAL A 405 4.95 -16.21 -1.79
N ASN A 406 4.74 -14.95 -2.18
CA ASN A 406 3.53 -14.50 -2.87
C ASN A 406 3.61 -14.72 -4.38
N ASN A 407 4.73 -14.39 -5.00
CA ASN A 407 4.86 -14.42 -6.47
C ASN A 407 5.93 -15.38 -7.01
N LYS A 408 6.71 -16.04 -6.13
CA LYS A 408 7.81 -16.96 -6.47
C LYS A 408 8.99 -16.32 -7.20
N ASP A 409 9.04 -14.99 -7.26
CA ASP A 409 10.17 -14.25 -7.81
C ASP A 409 11.44 -14.53 -6.99
N THR A 410 12.59 -14.49 -7.66
CA THR A 410 13.89 -14.60 -7.02
C THR A 410 14.26 -13.31 -6.29
N VAL A 411 15.24 -13.41 -5.39
CA VAL A 411 15.90 -12.24 -4.80
C VAL A 411 16.38 -11.28 -5.89
N LEU A 412 17.04 -11.78 -6.94
CA LEU A 412 17.58 -10.95 -8.01
C LEU A 412 16.49 -10.12 -8.69
N LEU A 413 15.33 -10.71 -8.98
CA LEU A 413 14.19 -10.00 -9.57
C LEU A 413 13.66 -8.89 -8.65
N GLN A 414 13.68 -9.09 -7.33
CA GLN A 414 13.29 -8.04 -6.36
C GLN A 414 14.33 -6.91 -6.32
N CYS A 415 15.62 -7.23 -6.33
CA CYS A 415 16.70 -6.26 -6.34
C CYS A 415 16.71 -5.40 -7.62
N CYS A 416 16.40 -6.01 -8.77
CA CYS A 416 16.33 -5.35 -10.07
C CYS A 416 15.21 -4.32 -10.22
N GLN A 417 14.38 -4.10 -9.19
CA GLN A 417 13.40 -3.01 -9.11
C GLN A 417 13.99 -1.70 -8.56
N TYR A 418 15.22 -1.73 -8.05
CA TYR A 418 15.89 -0.58 -7.43
C TYR A 418 17.28 -0.37 -8.02
N ASP A 419 17.75 0.88 -8.02
CA ASP A 419 19.12 1.22 -8.40
C ASP A 419 20.12 0.82 -7.30
N ASP A 420 20.30 -0.49 -7.09
CA ASP A 420 21.31 -1.04 -6.19
C ASP A 420 22.16 -2.11 -6.86
N THR A 421 23.26 -1.69 -7.44
CA THR A 421 24.24 -2.58 -8.06
C THR A 421 24.99 -3.46 -7.05
N LEU A 422 25.13 -3.04 -5.79
CA LEU A 422 25.92 -3.78 -4.81
C LEU A 422 25.20 -5.07 -4.38
N LEU A 423 23.92 -4.97 -4.08
CA LEU A 423 23.12 -6.14 -3.70
C LEU A 423 22.89 -7.08 -4.88
N ILE A 424 22.74 -6.54 -6.09
CA ILE A 424 22.66 -7.34 -7.32
C ILE A 424 23.96 -8.12 -7.54
N GLN A 425 25.11 -7.47 -7.47
CA GLN A 425 26.40 -8.15 -7.55
C GLN A 425 26.56 -9.19 -6.44
N TRP A 426 26.12 -8.89 -5.22
CA TRP A 426 26.13 -9.86 -4.12
C TRP A 426 25.30 -11.10 -4.47
N CYS A 427 24.09 -10.95 -5.02
CA CYS A 427 23.26 -12.09 -5.41
C CYS A 427 23.95 -12.95 -6.49
N ILE A 428 24.51 -12.31 -7.52
CA ILE A 428 25.23 -12.97 -8.63
C ILE A 428 26.42 -13.78 -8.10
N ASN A 429 27.22 -13.19 -7.21
CA ASN A 429 28.38 -13.87 -6.61
C ASN A 429 28.00 -15.08 -5.75
N HIS A 430 26.73 -15.19 -5.33
CA HIS A 430 26.21 -16.30 -4.52
C HIS A 430 25.42 -17.33 -5.34
N GLY A 431 25.56 -17.31 -6.67
CA GLY A 431 25.14 -18.40 -7.55
C GLY A 431 23.68 -18.33 -8.00
N ILE A 432 23.04 -17.16 -7.92
CA ILE A 432 21.73 -16.97 -8.55
C ILE A 432 21.90 -16.93 -10.08
N ASP A 433 20.98 -17.56 -10.80
CA ASP A 433 20.92 -17.48 -12.25
C ASP A 433 20.41 -16.09 -12.69
N VAL A 434 21.25 -15.36 -13.42
CA VAL A 434 20.97 -14.00 -13.94
C VAL A 434 19.83 -13.96 -14.96
N ASN A 435 19.48 -15.09 -15.57
CA ASN A 435 18.44 -15.19 -16.58
C ASN A 435 17.12 -15.75 -16.04
N GLN A 436 17.05 -16.01 -14.74
CA GLN A 436 15.90 -16.65 -14.15
C GLN A 436 14.69 -15.72 -14.13
N CYS A 437 13.65 -16.10 -14.88
CA CYS A 437 12.46 -15.28 -15.07
C CYS A 437 11.41 -15.48 -13.98
N ASN A 438 10.49 -14.51 -13.88
CA ASN A 438 9.25 -14.69 -13.11
C ASN A 438 8.20 -15.49 -13.91
N TYR A 439 7.00 -15.65 -13.33
CA TYR A 439 5.88 -16.38 -13.93
C TYR A 439 5.27 -15.75 -15.20
N LYS A 440 5.75 -14.57 -15.63
CA LYS A 440 5.38 -13.89 -16.88
C LYS A 440 6.52 -13.88 -17.90
N GLY A 441 7.57 -14.66 -17.65
CA GLY A 441 8.78 -14.64 -18.48
C GLY A 441 9.64 -13.39 -18.32
N MET A 442 9.37 -12.50 -17.35
CA MET A 442 10.19 -11.30 -17.18
C MET A 442 11.53 -11.67 -16.55
N SER A 443 12.61 -11.42 -17.29
CA SER A 443 14.00 -11.59 -16.82
C SER A 443 14.45 -10.40 -15.94
N PRO A 444 15.51 -10.56 -15.14
CA PRO A 444 16.13 -9.44 -14.42
C PRO A 444 16.49 -8.27 -15.36
N LEU A 445 17.01 -8.57 -16.55
CA LEU A 445 17.34 -7.57 -17.56
C LEU A 445 16.09 -6.83 -18.06
N TYR A 446 14.99 -7.54 -18.31
CA TYR A 446 13.71 -6.94 -18.69
C TYR A 446 13.21 -5.98 -17.58
N ILE A 447 13.21 -6.42 -16.31
CA ILE A 447 12.75 -5.59 -15.20
C ILE A 447 13.62 -4.33 -15.06
N SER A 448 14.94 -4.45 -15.11
CA SER A 448 15.83 -3.29 -15.02
C SER A 448 15.72 -2.35 -16.21
N ALA A 449 15.46 -2.89 -17.42
CA ALA A 449 15.15 -2.09 -18.59
C ALA A 449 13.82 -1.34 -18.44
N GLN A 450 12.79 -1.99 -17.88
CA GLN A 450 11.49 -1.36 -17.61
C GLN A 450 11.59 -0.22 -16.59
N GLU A 451 12.35 -0.41 -15.52
CA GLU A 451 12.51 0.58 -14.44
C GLU A 451 13.51 1.70 -14.75
N GLY A 452 14.21 1.66 -15.90
CA GLY A 452 15.15 2.72 -16.28
C GLY A 452 16.49 2.66 -15.57
N LEU A 453 16.90 1.47 -15.11
CA LEU A 453 18.10 1.29 -14.27
C LEU A 453 19.35 1.01 -15.11
N THR A 454 19.87 2.02 -15.81
CA THR A 454 20.99 1.87 -16.77
C THR A 454 22.22 1.17 -16.18
N LYS A 455 22.60 1.49 -14.94
CA LYS A 455 23.75 0.85 -14.27
C LYS A 455 23.51 -0.64 -13.98
N VAL A 456 22.28 -1.00 -13.63
CA VAL A 456 21.88 -2.38 -13.38
C VAL A 456 21.82 -3.16 -14.69
N VAL A 457 21.28 -2.57 -15.76
CA VAL A 457 21.28 -3.19 -17.10
C VAL A 457 22.70 -3.51 -17.55
N MET A 458 23.63 -2.54 -17.41
CA MET A 458 25.04 -2.76 -17.74
C MET A 458 25.65 -3.90 -16.90
N LEU A 459 25.43 -3.87 -15.58
CA LEU A 459 25.92 -4.91 -14.67
C LEU A 459 25.41 -6.31 -15.05
N LEU A 460 24.13 -6.45 -15.37
CA LEU A 460 23.53 -7.73 -15.76
C LEU A 460 24.12 -8.23 -17.09
N LEU A 461 24.28 -7.36 -18.09
CA LEU A 461 24.88 -7.72 -19.38
C LEU A 461 26.34 -8.16 -19.23
N ASP A 462 27.11 -7.50 -18.36
CA ASP A 462 28.50 -7.87 -18.07
C ASP A 462 28.59 -9.21 -17.30
N ASN A 463 27.50 -9.65 -16.66
CA ASN A 463 27.36 -10.96 -16.00
C ASN A 463 26.52 -11.95 -16.84
N THR A 464 26.60 -11.88 -18.17
CA THR A 464 26.01 -12.86 -19.12
C THR A 464 24.47 -12.94 -19.13
N ALA A 465 23.78 -11.85 -18.77
CA ALA A 465 22.34 -11.77 -19.00
C ALA A 465 22.02 -11.84 -20.50
N ASP A 466 21.04 -12.66 -20.87
CA ASP A 466 20.55 -12.82 -22.23
C ASP A 466 19.82 -11.54 -22.65
N ILE A 467 20.47 -10.78 -23.52
CA ILE A 467 20.01 -9.48 -24.03
C ILE A 467 18.67 -9.57 -24.76
N ASN A 468 18.31 -10.75 -25.26
CA ASN A 468 17.11 -10.99 -26.07
C ASN A 468 16.06 -11.83 -25.34
N LYS A 469 16.22 -12.06 -24.03
CA LYS A 469 15.28 -12.87 -23.24
C LYS A 469 13.90 -12.19 -23.17
N CYS A 470 12.97 -12.66 -24.00
CA CYS A 470 11.61 -12.16 -24.05
C CYS A 470 10.73 -12.71 -22.91
N THR A 471 9.71 -11.94 -22.56
CA THR A 471 8.56 -12.36 -21.76
C THR A 471 7.68 -13.35 -22.53
N ASP A 472 6.70 -13.93 -21.84
CA ASP A 472 5.80 -14.94 -22.41
C ASP A 472 4.92 -14.38 -23.56
N ASP A 473 4.72 -13.06 -23.62
CA ASP A 473 4.02 -12.32 -24.69
C ASP A 473 4.99 -11.78 -25.77
N GLY A 474 6.26 -12.20 -25.76
CA GLY A 474 7.26 -11.85 -26.77
C GLY A 474 7.98 -10.52 -26.54
N ALA A 475 7.60 -9.72 -25.54
CA ALA A 475 8.25 -8.44 -25.30
C ALA A 475 9.72 -8.59 -24.83
N SER A 476 10.65 -7.97 -25.56
CA SER A 476 12.08 -7.96 -25.24
C SER A 476 12.48 -6.84 -24.27
N PRO A 477 13.67 -6.91 -23.64
CA PRO A 477 14.23 -5.79 -22.89
C PRO A 477 14.35 -4.49 -23.71
N LEU A 478 14.66 -4.60 -25.01
CA LEU A 478 14.69 -3.46 -25.92
C LEU A 478 13.29 -2.89 -26.13
N PHE A 479 12.29 -3.75 -26.37
CA PHE A 479 10.90 -3.33 -26.53
C PHE A 479 10.41 -2.50 -25.34
N VAL A 480 10.61 -2.99 -24.11
CA VAL A 480 10.13 -2.28 -22.93
C VAL A 480 10.90 -0.97 -22.67
N ALA A 481 12.21 -0.93 -22.95
CA ALA A 481 12.98 0.31 -22.89
C ALA A 481 12.47 1.37 -23.88
N CYS A 482 12.13 0.94 -25.11
CA CYS A 482 11.50 1.79 -26.13
C CYS A 482 10.13 2.29 -25.69
N GLN A 483 9.29 1.40 -25.15
CA GLN A 483 7.96 1.73 -24.65
C GLN A 483 7.99 2.72 -23.47
N LYS A 484 9.03 2.67 -22.62
CA LYS A 484 9.15 3.50 -21.42
C LYS A 484 10.00 4.76 -21.60
N ASN A 485 10.51 5.01 -22.80
CA ASN A 485 11.36 6.16 -23.15
C ASN A 485 12.75 6.17 -22.49
N HIS A 486 13.32 5.00 -22.18
CA HIS A 486 14.63 4.90 -21.52
C HIS A 486 15.78 4.93 -22.53
N LYS A 487 16.07 6.12 -23.05
CA LYS A 487 16.99 6.35 -24.18
C LYS A 487 18.39 5.77 -23.96
N GLU A 488 18.95 5.95 -22.77
CA GLU A 488 20.29 5.44 -22.42
C GLU A 488 20.33 3.91 -22.46
N ILE A 489 19.24 3.24 -22.04
CA ILE A 489 19.12 1.79 -22.08
C ILE A 489 18.93 1.31 -23.51
N VAL A 490 18.09 1.98 -24.30
CA VAL A 490 17.93 1.67 -25.73
C VAL A 490 19.29 1.74 -26.42
N LYS A 491 20.06 2.83 -26.20
CA LYS A 491 21.40 2.97 -26.77
C LYS A 491 22.30 1.81 -26.37
N LEU A 492 22.38 1.53 -25.06
CA LEU A 492 23.20 0.45 -24.52
C LEU A 492 22.85 -0.92 -25.11
N LEU A 493 21.56 -1.23 -25.24
CA LEU A 493 21.10 -2.50 -25.80
C LEU A 493 21.42 -2.62 -27.30
N LEU A 494 21.26 -1.54 -28.07
CA LEU A 494 21.64 -1.51 -29.50
C LEU A 494 23.16 -1.64 -29.69
N ASP A 495 23.95 -0.92 -28.88
CA ASP A 495 25.42 -1.01 -28.90
C ASP A 495 25.91 -2.43 -28.60
N LYS A 496 25.19 -3.17 -27.73
CA LYS A 496 25.43 -4.59 -27.40
C LYS A 496 24.72 -5.56 -28.37
N LYS A 497 24.19 -5.07 -29.50
CA LYS A 497 23.56 -5.84 -30.59
C LYS A 497 22.30 -6.62 -30.17
N ALA A 498 21.44 -6.01 -29.35
CA ALA A 498 20.08 -6.54 -29.10
C ALA A 498 19.30 -6.67 -30.43
N VAL A 499 18.46 -7.69 -30.53
CA VAL A 499 17.63 -7.91 -31.72
C VAL A 499 16.56 -6.82 -31.80
N ILE A 500 16.66 -6.01 -32.86
CA ILE A 500 15.89 -4.77 -33.05
C ILE A 500 14.39 -5.03 -33.28
N HIS A 501 14.04 -6.23 -33.75
CA HIS A 501 12.67 -6.59 -34.13
C HIS A 501 11.93 -7.42 -33.09
N ASN A 502 12.59 -7.89 -32.01
CA ASN A 502 11.93 -8.70 -30.99
C ASN A 502 10.88 -7.87 -30.24
N GLY A 503 9.62 -8.11 -30.58
CA GLY A 503 8.45 -7.38 -30.13
C GLY A 503 7.32 -8.28 -29.65
N MET A 504 6.21 -7.69 -29.25
CA MET A 504 5.08 -8.43 -28.68
C MET A 504 4.28 -9.16 -29.78
N ASP A 505 4.06 -10.47 -29.60
CA ASP A 505 3.25 -11.37 -30.45
C ASP A 505 3.44 -11.19 -31.98
N ASP A 506 4.67 -10.96 -32.45
CA ASP A 506 5.08 -10.64 -33.83
C ASP A 506 4.40 -9.39 -34.47
N ALA A 507 3.46 -8.74 -33.77
CA ALA A 507 2.63 -7.66 -34.29
C ALA A 507 3.09 -6.25 -33.87
N ILE A 508 3.85 -6.13 -32.78
CA ILE A 508 4.31 -4.82 -32.28
C ILE A 508 5.82 -4.83 -32.07
N SER A 509 6.56 -4.24 -33.01
CA SER A 509 8.01 -4.05 -32.91
C SER A 509 8.40 -2.92 -31.94
N PRO A 510 9.66 -2.90 -31.46
CA PRO A 510 10.22 -1.76 -30.72
C PRO A 510 10.07 -0.41 -31.44
N LEU A 511 10.17 -0.38 -32.77
CA LEU A 511 9.96 0.82 -33.58
C LEU A 511 8.50 1.27 -33.56
N LEU A 512 7.56 0.34 -33.76
CA LEU A 512 6.13 0.67 -33.79
C LEU A 512 5.66 1.19 -32.43
N ILE A 513 6.09 0.59 -31.32
CA ILE A 513 5.71 1.08 -29.99
C ILE A 513 6.33 2.46 -29.69
N ALA A 514 7.58 2.72 -30.10
CA ALA A 514 8.21 4.03 -29.95
C ALA A 514 7.47 5.12 -30.74
N LYS A 515 7.01 4.83 -31.97
CA LYS A 515 6.17 5.73 -32.77
C LYS A 515 4.81 5.97 -32.10
N LYS A 516 4.11 4.92 -31.67
CA LYS A 516 2.81 5.03 -30.98
C LYS A 516 2.89 5.87 -29.71
N MET A 517 4.01 5.84 -29.00
CA MET A 517 4.25 6.62 -27.77
C MET A 517 4.87 8.00 -28.04
N ASN A 518 5.10 8.40 -29.30
CA ASN A 518 5.75 9.65 -29.70
C ASN A 518 7.17 9.84 -29.13
N HIS A 519 7.95 8.76 -29.00
CA HIS A 519 9.34 8.80 -28.51
C HIS A 519 10.32 9.09 -29.65
N THR A 520 10.27 10.31 -30.19
CA THR A 520 11.00 10.72 -31.42
C THR A 520 12.50 10.44 -31.40
N VAL A 521 13.17 10.59 -30.26
CA VAL A 521 14.60 10.29 -30.12
C VAL A 521 14.88 8.80 -30.28
N ILE A 522 14.05 7.95 -29.67
CA ILE A 522 14.19 6.48 -29.76
C ILE A 522 13.86 5.99 -31.17
N VAL A 523 12.87 6.60 -31.83
CA VAL A 523 12.54 6.30 -33.23
C VAL A 523 13.77 6.51 -34.12
N ARG A 524 14.43 7.68 -34.02
CA ARG A 524 15.66 7.95 -34.78
C ARG A 524 16.77 6.94 -34.47
N MET A 525 16.99 6.63 -33.19
CA MET A 525 18.02 5.67 -32.79
C MET A 525 17.76 4.27 -33.40
N LEU A 526 16.51 3.82 -33.42
CA LEU A 526 16.15 2.53 -34.01
C LEU A 526 16.33 2.54 -35.54
N GLU A 527 15.88 3.59 -36.23
CA GLU A 527 16.03 3.75 -37.68
C GLU A 527 17.51 3.81 -38.11
N GLU A 528 18.35 4.55 -37.37
CA GLU A 528 19.81 4.62 -37.57
C GLU A 528 20.50 3.26 -37.39
N ASN A 529 19.92 2.37 -36.57
CA ASN A 529 20.41 1.00 -36.35
C ASN A 529 19.74 -0.02 -37.28
N GLY A 530 18.98 0.42 -38.28
CA GLY A 530 18.40 -0.45 -39.31
C GLY A 530 17.01 -1.01 -38.99
N ALA A 531 16.30 -0.45 -38.00
CA ALA A 531 14.88 -0.77 -37.81
C ALA A 531 14.05 -0.23 -38.98
N SER A 532 13.42 -1.12 -39.75
CA SER A 532 12.34 -0.79 -40.68
C SER A 532 11.02 -1.40 -40.20
N GLU A 533 9.90 -0.86 -40.68
CA GLU A 533 8.57 -1.49 -40.51
C GLU A 533 8.41 -2.73 -41.36
#